data_AF-A0AAD6YV41-F1
#
_entry.id   AF-A0AAD6YV41-F1
#
_cell.length_a   1.000
_cell.length_b   1.000
_cell.length_c   1.000
_cell.angle_alpha   90.00
_cell.angle_beta   90.00
_cell.angle_gamma   90.00
#
_symmetry.space_group_name_H-M   'P 1'
#
loop_
_entity.id
_entity.type
_entity.pdbx_description
1 polymer ?
#
loop_
_entity_poly.entity_id
_entity_poly.type
_entity_poly.pdbx_seq_one_letter_code
_entity_poly.pdbx_strand_id
1 'polypeptide(L)'
;GRSTQNIRMERNWRDVRRDTIQLFREIFQHFEANGLLDMGNAIQRVCLFLVFLPRIQASLDETRHSWNLHKMRTEHFKSPLAMYELSRTKAIRAGYWPNPGDDEEVAADPDYGVDGEAPAPPRR
;
A
#
# COMPACT_ATOMS: atom_id res chain seq x y z
N GLY A 1 20.14 10.83 -3.33
CA GLY A 1 20.43 10.37 -1.95
C GLY A 1 19.48 9.25 -1.58
N ARG A 2 19.92 8.24 -0.82
CA ARG A 2 19.04 7.14 -0.38
C ARG A 2 18.08 7.68 0.68
N SER A 3 16.84 7.97 0.29
CA SER A 3 15.79 8.33 1.24
C SER A 3 15.50 7.12 2.13
N THR A 4 15.65 7.28 3.44
CA THR A 4 15.30 6.26 4.45
C THR A 4 13.80 5.91 4.42
N GLN A 5 12.96 6.83 3.93
CA GLN A 5 11.54 6.59 3.67
C GLN A 5 11.33 5.63 2.49
N ASN A 6 12.12 5.74 1.43
CA ASN A 6 11.98 4.86 0.26
C ASN A 6 12.27 3.39 0.61
N ILE A 7 13.22 3.15 1.53
CA ILE A 7 13.57 1.79 1.98
C ILE A 7 12.36 1.08 2.62
N ARG A 8 11.53 1.80 3.37
CA ARG A 8 10.32 1.23 4.00
C ARG A 8 9.25 0.92 2.96
N MET A 9 9.05 1.81 1.97
CA MET A 9 8.18 1.54 0.83
C MET A 9 8.65 0.32 0.03
N GLU A 10 9.93 0.26 -0.32
CA GLU A 10 10.52 -0.88 -1.04
C GLU A 10 10.36 -2.20 -0.27
N ARG A 11 10.49 -2.18 1.06
CA ARG A 11 10.28 -3.37 1.88
C ARG A 11 8.81 -3.80 1.89
N ASN A 12 7.88 -2.85 2.06
CA ASN A 12 6.45 -3.15 1.95
C ASN A 12 6.10 -3.76 0.59
N TRP A 13 6.60 -3.18 -0.51
CA TRP A 13 6.40 -3.74 -1.85
C TRP A 13 6.95 -5.14 -2.01
N ARG A 14 8.09 -5.44 -1.38
CA ARG A 14 8.67 -6.78 -1.38
C ARG A 14 7.79 -7.78 -0.64
N ASP A 15 7.26 -7.38 0.51
CA ASP A 15 6.41 -8.24 1.34
C ASP A 15 5.06 -8.50 0.64
N VAL A 16 4.40 -7.47 0.09
CA VAL A 16 3.18 -7.63 -0.75
C VAL A 16 3.42 -8.53 -1.95
N ARG A 17 4.55 -8.34 -2.65
CA ARG A 17 4.88 -9.19 -3.80
C ARG A 17 5.04 -10.65 -3.40
N ARG A 18 5.71 -10.90 -2.26
CA ARG A 18 5.98 -12.25 -1.77
C ARG A 18 4.70 -12.93 -1.28
N ASP A 19 3.90 -12.23 -0.48
CA ASP A 19 2.81 -12.84 0.28
C ASP A 19 1.52 -12.90 -0.54
N THR A 20 1.30 -11.95 -1.46
CA THR A 20 0.08 -11.87 -2.25
C THR A 20 0.32 -12.27 -3.71
N ILE A 21 1.23 -11.58 -4.40
CA ILE A 21 1.32 -11.61 -5.86
C ILE A 21 1.97 -12.89 -6.36
N GLN A 22 2.96 -13.41 -5.64
CA GLN A 22 3.72 -14.58 -6.05
C GLN A 22 2.84 -15.83 -6.23
N LEU A 23 1.85 -16.03 -5.34
CA LEU A 23 0.90 -17.13 -5.43
C LEU A 23 0.11 -17.12 -6.75
N PHE A 24 -0.50 -15.99 -7.10
CA PHE A 24 -1.27 -15.87 -8.34
C PHE A 24 -0.38 -16.06 -9.57
N ARG A 25 0.86 -15.57 -9.51
CA ARG A 25 1.84 -15.77 -10.58
C ARG A 25 2.14 -17.26 -10.80
N GLU A 26 2.33 -18.02 -9.73
CA GLU A 26 2.56 -19.47 -9.81
C GLU A 26 1.33 -20.21 -10.36
N ILE A 27 0.12 -19.83 -9.95
CA ILE A 27 -1.12 -20.40 -10.48
C ILE A 27 -1.24 -20.18 -11.99
N PHE A 28 -0.99 -18.96 -12.47
CA PHE A 28 -1.08 -18.66 -13.90
C PHE A 28 0.00 -19.35 -14.71
N GLN A 29 1.23 -19.41 -14.21
CA GLN A 29 2.30 -20.19 -14.83
C GLN A 29 1.96 -21.68 -14.91
N HIS A 30 1.32 -22.22 -13.87
CA HIS A 30 0.84 -23.60 -13.88
C HIS A 30 -0.25 -23.81 -14.94
N PHE A 31 -1.18 -22.88 -15.11
CA PHE A 31 -2.21 -22.99 -16.15
C PHE A 31 -1.63 -22.94 -17.56
N GLU A 32 -0.68 -22.04 -17.82
CA GLU A 32 0.02 -21.98 -19.12
C GLU A 32 0.81 -23.27 -19.39
N ALA A 33 1.58 -23.75 -18.41
CA ALA A 33 2.40 -24.94 -18.55
C ALA A 33 1.59 -26.22 -18.84
N ASN A 34 0.35 -26.30 -18.38
CA ASN A 34 -0.55 -27.43 -18.61
C ASN A 34 -1.51 -27.21 -19.79
N GLY A 35 -1.38 -26.10 -20.53
CA GLY A 35 -2.26 -25.77 -21.66
C GLY A 35 -3.71 -25.44 -21.26
N LEU A 36 -3.94 -25.07 -19.99
CA LEU A 36 -5.25 -24.68 -19.45
C LEU A 36 -5.54 -23.19 -19.67
N LEU A 37 -4.51 -22.39 -19.91
CA LEU A 37 -4.59 -20.96 -20.21
C LEU A 37 -3.78 -20.65 -21.46
N ASP A 38 -4.45 -20.08 -22.46
CA ASP A 38 -3.88 -19.50 -23.67
C ASP A 38 -4.04 -17.98 -23.62
N MET A 39 -2.92 -17.28 -23.41
CA MET A 39 -2.87 -15.82 -23.40
C MET A 39 -3.07 -15.20 -24.79
N GLY A 40 -3.05 -15.97 -25.89
CA GLY A 40 -3.47 -15.53 -27.23
C GLY A 40 -4.99 -15.40 -27.35
N ASN A 41 -5.75 -16.21 -26.60
CA ASN A 41 -7.19 -16.26 -26.65
C ASN A 41 -7.85 -15.15 -25.79
N ALA A 42 -8.53 -14.20 -26.45
CA ALA A 42 -9.19 -13.09 -25.78
C ALA A 42 -10.26 -13.50 -24.77
N ILE A 43 -11.00 -14.58 -25.04
CA ILE A 43 -12.04 -15.09 -24.15
C ILE A 43 -11.42 -15.61 -22.86
N GLN A 44 -10.36 -16.42 -22.97
CA GLN A 44 -9.68 -16.98 -21.80
C GLN A 44 -9.04 -15.88 -20.94
N ARG A 45 -8.45 -14.85 -21.56
CA ARG A 45 -7.95 -13.68 -20.82
C ARG A 45 -9.05 -13.00 -20.01
N VAL A 46 -10.21 -12.73 -20.63
CA VAL A 46 -11.35 -12.10 -19.95
C VAL A 46 -11.87 -12.98 -18.81
N CYS A 47 -12.02 -14.29 -19.04
CA CYS A 47 -12.41 -15.23 -17.99
C CYS A 47 -11.42 -15.23 -16.82
N LEU A 48 -10.11 -15.22 -17.12
CA LEU A 48 -9.06 -15.13 -16.11
C LEU A 48 -9.22 -13.86 -15.26
N PHE A 49 -9.39 -12.69 -15.89
CA PHE A 49 -9.62 -11.44 -15.17
C PHE A 49 -10.88 -11.49 -14.32
N LEU A 50 -12.02 -11.93 -14.86
CA LEU A 50 -13.28 -11.98 -14.11
C LEU A 50 -13.19 -12.88 -12.87
N VAL A 51 -12.48 -14.01 -12.96
CA VAL A 51 -12.36 -14.97 -11.86
C VAL A 51 -11.32 -14.53 -10.84
N PHE A 52 -10.16 -14.04 -11.28
CA PHE A 52 -9.01 -13.80 -10.41
C PHE A 52 -8.88 -12.36 -9.95
N LEU A 53 -9.40 -11.36 -10.66
CA LEU A 53 -9.36 -9.98 -10.21
C LEU A 53 -9.98 -9.79 -8.80
N PRO A 54 -11.22 -10.26 -8.51
CA PRO A 54 -11.77 -10.12 -7.16
C PRO A 54 -10.99 -10.90 -6.10
N ARG A 55 -10.35 -12.02 -6.48
CA ARG A 55 -9.52 -12.84 -5.56
C ARG A 55 -8.21 -12.16 -5.22
N ILE A 56 -7.56 -11.57 -6.22
CA ILE A 56 -6.35 -10.77 -6.05
C ILE A 56 -6.67 -9.57 -5.16
N GLN A 57 -7.77 -8.86 -5.44
CA GLN A 57 -8.20 -7.72 -4.63
C GLN A 57 -8.43 -8.12 -3.17
N ALA A 58 -9.19 -9.19 -2.91
CA ALA A 58 -9.43 -9.67 -1.55
C ALA A 58 -8.12 -10.04 -0.81
N SER A 59 -7.17 -10.68 -1.50
CA SER A 59 -5.88 -11.02 -0.91
C SER A 59 -5.01 -9.79 -0.63
N LEU A 60 -5.07 -8.76 -1.49
CA LEU A 60 -4.42 -7.48 -1.26
C LEU A 60 -5.04 -6.74 -0.06
N ASP A 61 -6.36 -6.78 0.08
CA ASP A 61 -7.08 -6.17 1.20
C ASP A 61 -6.71 -6.85 2.53
N GLU A 62 -6.61 -8.18 2.54
CA GLU A 62 -6.13 -8.95 3.68
C GLU A 62 -4.67 -8.61 4.02
N THR A 63 -3.81 -8.53 3.01
CA THR A 63 -2.40 -8.17 3.19
C THR A 63 -2.27 -6.76 3.75
N ARG A 64 -3.07 -5.81 3.25
CA ARG A 64 -3.15 -4.43 3.78
C ARG A 64 -3.60 -4.43 5.23
N HIS A 65 -4.64 -5.19 5.57
CA HIS A 65 -5.15 -5.26 6.93
C HIS A 65 -4.11 -5.84 7.90
N SER A 66 -3.54 -6.99 7.54
CA SER A 66 -2.45 -7.65 8.28
C SER A 66 -1.26 -6.71 8.46
N TRP A 67 -0.85 -6.03 7.37
CA TRP A 67 0.25 -5.08 7.41
C TRP A 67 -0.05 -3.86 8.29
N ASN A 68 -1.28 -3.34 8.30
CA ASN A 68 -1.60 -2.20 9.16
C ASN A 68 -1.63 -2.56 10.66
N LEU A 69 -1.92 -3.81 10.99
CA LEU A 69 -2.08 -4.28 12.37
C LEU A 69 -0.88 -5.05 12.92
N HIS A 70 0.04 -5.53 12.09
CA HIS A 70 1.20 -6.30 12.56
C HIS A 70 2.10 -5.44 13.46
N LYS A 71 2.65 -6.06 14.49
CA LYS A 71 3.53 -5.37 15.43
C LYS A 71 4.95 -5.32 14.88
N MET A 72 5.50 -4.12 14.74
CA MET A 72 6.90 -3.95 14.34
C MET A 72 7.81 -4.05 15.55
N ARG A 73 8.72 -5.03 15.53
CA ARG A 73 9.71 -5.25 16.62
C ARG A 73 10.62 -4.05 16.84
N THR A 74 10.95 -3.31 15.78
CA THR A 74 11.83 -2.13 15.83
C THR A 74 11.17 -0.87 16.37
N GLU A 75 9.84 -0.85 16.51
CA GLU A 75 9.06 0.32 16.94
C GLU A 75 8.29 0.02 18.24
N HIS A 76 8.97 -0.63 19.20
CA HIS A 76 8.39 -1.02 20.49
C HIS A 76 7.09 -1.83 20.40
N PHE A 77 7.00 -2.74 19.41
CA PHE A 77 5.82 -3.57 19.16
C PHE A 77 4.54 -2.80 18.80
N LYS A 78 4.66 -1.56 18.32
CA LYS A 78 3.53 -0.81 17.78
C LYS A 78 3.24 -1.25 16.34
N SER A 79 1.97 -1.23 15.97
CA SER A 79 1.57 -1.45 14.58
C SER A 79 1.73 -0.18 13.75
N PRO A 80 1.87 -0.28 12.41
CA PRO A 80 1.86 0.89 11.54
C PRO A 80 0.67 1.82 11.78
N LEU A 81 -0.53 1.26 11.99
CA LEU A 81 -1.73 2.04 12.33
C LEU A 81 -1.56 2.80 13.65
N ALA A 82 -1.09 2.14 14.71
CA ALA A 82 -0.86 2.80 16.00
C ALA A 82 0.22 3.89 15.90
N MET A 83 1.27 3.68 15.10
CA MET A 83 2.30 4.69 14.85
C MET A 83 1.75 5.90 14.10
N TYR A 84 0.88 5.67 13.12
CA TYR A 84 0.19 6.72 12.38
C TYR A 84 -0.70 7.56 13.31
N GLU A 85 -1.54 6.90 14.11
CA GLU A 85 -2.43 7.59 15.06
C GLU A 85 -1.66 8.44 16.07
N LEU A 86 -0.59 7.88 16.66
CA LEU A 86 0.26 8.63 17.60
C LEU A 86 0.90 9.85 16.95
N SER A 87 1.41 9.70 15.72
CA SER A 87 2.04 10.78 14.98
C SER A 87 1.02 11.86 14.60
N ARG A 88 -0.17 11.46 14.15
CA ARG A 88 -1.30 12.34 13.85
C ARG A 88 -1.72 13.14 15.07
N THR A 89 -1.94 12.49 16.22
CA THR A 89 -2.31 13.18 17.46
C THR A 89 -1.22 14.15 17.91
N LYS A 90 0.05 13.79 17.77
CA LYS A 90 1.16 14.71 18.07
C LYS A 90 1.13 15.94 17.16
N ALA A 91 0.90 15.75 15.87
CA ALA A 91 0.87 16.83 14.88
C ALA A 91 -0.31 17.79 15.11
N ILE A 92 -1.51 17.26 15.38
CA ILE A 92 -2.70 18.05 15.75
C ILE A 92 -2.41 18.89 17.00
N ARG A 93 -1.85 18.28 18.06
CA ARG A 93 -1.52 18.98 19.31
C ARG A 93 -0.47 20.08 19.13
N ALA A 94 0.44 19.89 18.17
CA ALA A 94 1.47 20.86 17.85
C ALA A 94 1.00 21.94 16.84
N GLY A 95 -0.25 21.87 16.37
CA GLY A 95 -0.89 22.91 15.56
C GLY A 95 -0.50 22.93 14.08
N TYR A 96 0.38 22.04 13.61
CA TYR A 96 0.82 22.00 12.21
C TYR A 96 0.06 20.95 11.37
N TRP A 97 -0.94 20.28 11.95
CA TRP A 97 -1.88 19.41 11.24
C TRP A 97 -3.32 19.72 11.69
N PRO A 98 -3.87 20.89 11.30
CA PRO A 98 -5.18 21.35 11.78
C PRO A 98 -6.36 20.62 11.14
N ASN A 99 -6.19 20.05 9.94
CA ASN A 99 -7.28 19.37 9.21
C ASN A 99 -6.86 17.92 8.86
N PRO A 100 -7.48 16.89 9.45
CA PRO A 100 -6.97 15.51 9.39
C PRO A 100 -7.43 14.66 8.21
N GLY A 101 -8.07 15.27 7.22
CA GLY A 101 -8.40 14.63 5.96
C GLY A 101 -8.47 15.70 4.91
N ASP A 102 -7.67 15.56 3.86
CA ASP A 102 -7.98 16.20 2.59
C ASP A 102 -9.29 15.55 2.13
N ASP A 103 -10.38 16.31 2.02
CA ASP A 103 -11.58 15.83 1.35
C ASP A 103 -11.21 15.39 -0.09
N GLU A 104 -11.96 14.49 -0.73
CA GLU A 104 -11.62 14.02 -2.10
C GLU A 104 -11.42 15.19 -3.10
N GLU A 105 -12.07 16.33 -2.87
CA GLU A 105 -11.85 17.58 -3.61
C GLU A 105 -10.45 18.18 -3.44
N VAL A 106 -9.86 18.09 -2.25
CA VAL A 106 -8.51 18.59 -1.96
C VAL A 106 -7.44 17.70 -2.57
N ALA A 107 -7.67 16.39 -2.63
CA ALA A 107 -6.79 15.45 -3.34
C ALA A 107 -6.85 15.60 -4.88
N ALA A 108 -7.91 16.23 -5.40
CA ALA A 108 -8.07 16.58 -6.81
C ALA A 108 -7.53 17.97 -7.16
N ASP A 109 -7.03 18.73 -6.18
CA ASP A 109 -6.40 20.03 -6.38
C ASP A 109 -5.14 19.86 -7.26
N PRO A 110 -4.97 20.65 -8.34
CA PRO A 110 -3.76 20.66 -9.15
C PRO A 110 -2.47 20.92 -8.36
N ASP A 111 -2.58 21.60 -7.21
CA ASP A 111 -1.47 21.92 -6.31
C ASP A 111 -1.31 20.88 -5.17
N TYR A 112 -2.04 19.75 -5.22
CA TYR A 112 -1.88 18.65 -4.27
C TYR A 112 -0.47 18.05 -4.35
N GLY A 113 0.28 18.14 -3.24
CA GLY A 113 1.69 17.71 -3.17
C GLY A 113 2.70 18.79 -3.57
N VAL A 114 2.25 20.03 -3.82
CA VAL A 114 3.11 21.21 -3.81
C VAL A 114 3.27 21.65 -2.36
N ASP A 115 4.45 21.40 -1.79
CA ASP A 115 4.78 21.94 -0.46
C ASP A 115 4.81 23.47 -0.58
N GLY A 116 3.73 24.13 -0.15
CA GLY A 116 3.74 25.56 0.11
C GLY A 116 4.85 25.90 1.12
N GLU A 117 5.14 27.19 1.31
CA GLU A 117 6.15 27.69 2.25
C GLU A 117 5.67 27.52 3.71
N ALA A 118 5.35 26.28 4.11
CA ALA A 118 5.01 25.92 5.47
C ALA A 118 6.31 25.91 6.29
N PRO A 119 6.28 26.42 7.53
CA PRO A 119 7.44 26.37 8.40
C PRO A 119 7.84 24.91 8.61
N ALA A 120 9.12 24.60 8.32
CA ALA A 120 9.66 23.28 8.53
C ALA A 120 9.38 22.82 9.98
N PRO A 121 9.01 21.55 10.20
CA PRO A 121 8.74 21.06 11.54
C PRO A 121 9.96 21.29 12.43
N PRO A 122 9.75 21.63 13.72
CA PRO A 122 10.84 21.92 14.63
C PRO A 122 11.82 20.74 14.69
N ARG A 123 13.12 21.05 14.59
CA ARG A 123 14.18 20.04 14.73
C ARG A 123 14.09 19.42 16.13
N ARG A 124 14.18 18.08 16.16
CA ARG A 124 14.22 17.29 17.39
C ARG A 124 15.39 17.69 18.28
#